data_AF-A0AAV3Z0Q2-F1
#
_entry.id   AF-A0AAV3Z0Q2-F1
#
_cell.length_a   1.000
_cell.length_b   1.000
_cell.length_c   1.000
_cell.angle_alpha   90.00
_cell.angle_beta   90.00
_cell.angle_gamma   90.00
#
_symmetry.space_group_name_H-M   'P 1'
#
loop_
_entity.id
_entity.type
_entity.pdbx_description
1 polymer ?
#
loop_
_entity_poly.entity_id
_entity_poly.type
_entity_poly.pdbx_seq_one_letter_code
_entity_poly.pdbx_strand_id
1 'polypeptide(L)'
;MASSRALYDVIVIGAGIEGSSCAYNLAKEGMKVLLIEQFPLPHIRGSSHGQSRITRYAYSKAFYVRMMVDCFPMWAQLEKESGEDFFT
;
A
#
# COMPACT_ATOMS: atom_id res chain seq x y z
N MET A 1 4.50 -31.13 17.28
CA MET A 1 5.67 -30.24 17.39
C MET A 1 5.15 -28.82 17.48
N ALA A 2 5.41 -28.10 18.57
CA ALA A 2 5.01 -26.71 18.68
C ALA A 2 5.85 -25.89 17.68
N SER A 3 5.20 -25.29 16.68
CA SER A 3 5.82 -24.33 15.78
C SER A 3 6.46 -23.22 16.61
N SER A 4 7.74 -22.93 16.39
CA SER A 4 8.37 -21.76 17.01
C SER A 4 7.58 -20.52 16.59
N ARG A 5 7.05 -19.80 17.57
CA ARG A 5 6.21 -18.64 17.32
C ARG A 5 7.09 -17.58 16.64
N ALA A 6 6.88 -17.34 15.34
CA ALA A 6 7.58 -16.28 14.65
C ALA A 6 7.16 -14.94 15.28
N LEU A 7 8.12 -14.26 15.92
CA LEU A 7 7.95 -12.88 16.36
C LEU A 7 7.97 -11.98 15.11
N TYR A 8 7.01 -11.09 14.99
CA TYR A 8 6.92 -10.05 13.98
C TYR A 8 6.91 -8.70 14.69
N ASP A 9 7.52 -7.68 14.08
CA ASP A 9 7.51 -6.32 14.63
C ASP A 9 6.14 -5.66 14.41
N VAL A 10 5.52 -5.93 13.25
CA VAL A 10 4.22 -5.40 12.86
C VAL A 10 3.38 -6.49 12.20
N ILE A 11 2.09 -6.53 12.53
CA ILE A 11 1.08 -7.34 11.83
C ILE A 11 0.08 -6.38 11.17
N VAL A 12 -0.08 -6.49 9.86
CA VAL A 12 -1.04 -5.74 9.06
C VAL A 12 -2.19 -6.67 8.67
N ILE A 13 -3.41 -6.29 9.05
CA ILE A 13 -4.62 -7.06 8.77
C ILE A 13 -5.37 -6.43 7.60
N GLY A 14 -5.47 -7.16 6.50
CA GLY A 14 -6.02 -6.73 5.21
C GLY A 14 -4.91 -6.37 4.22
N ALA A 15 -4.83 -7.07 3.08
CA ALA A 15 -3.85 -6.84 2.02
C ALA A 15 -4.46 -6.08 0.82
N GLY A 16 -5.39 -5.16 1.09
CA GLY A 16 -5.79 -4.15 0.11
C GLY A 16 -4.67 -3.14 -0.16
N ILE A 17 -4.95 -2.09 -0.94
CA ILE A 17 -3.94 -1.09 -1.33
C ILE A 17 -3.25 -0.43 -0.14
N GLU A 18 -4.00 -0.04 0.90
CA GLU A 18 -3.45 0.61 2.09
C GLU A 18 -2.59 -0.35 2.92
N GLY A 19 -3.07 -1.57 3.16
CA GLY A 19 -2.33 -2.57 3.94
C GLY A 19 -1.06 -3.03 3.22
N SER A 20 -1.13 -3.23 1.90
CA SER A 20 0.03 -3.56 1.08
C SER A 20 1.05 -2.42 1.05
N SER A 21 0.59 -1.16 0.89
CA SER A 21 1.46 0.02 0.97
C SER A 21 2.14 0.15 2.33
N CYS A 22 1.39 -0.06 3.42
CA CYS A 22 1.93 -0.04 4.78
C CYS A 22 2.99 -1.13 4.98
N ALA A 23 2.68 -2.38 4.64
CA ALA A 23 3.61 -3.49 4.78
C ALA A 23 4.86 -3.32 3.92
N TYR A 24 4.71 -2.83 2.69
CA TYR A 24 5.81 -2.53 1.77
C TYR A 24 6.79 -1.51 2.36
N ASN A 25 6.28 -0.36 2.83
CA ASN A 25 7.14 0.69 3.38
C ASN A 25 7.80 0.25 4.70
N LEU A 26 7.08 -0.42 5.59
CA LEU A 26 7.67 -0.94 6.84
C LEU A 26 8.73 -2.01 6.59
N ALA A 27 8.53 -2.89 5.59
CA ALA A 27 9.53 -3.87 5.20
C ALA A 27 10.79 -3.22 4.59
N LYS A 28 10.64 -2.13 3.83
CA LYS A 28 11.78 -1.34 3.32
C LYS A 28 12.62 -0.71 4.42
N GLU A 29 12.00 -0.34 5.52
CA GLU A 29 12.68 0.13 6.74
C GLU A 29 13.30 -1.02 7.57
N GLY A 30 13.27 -2.26 7.07
CA GLY A 30 13.91 -3.42 7.68
C GLY A 30 13.09 -4.12 8.76
N MET A 31 11.81 -3.74 8.94
CA MET A 31 10.93 -4.40 9.92
C MET A 31 10.47 -5.78 9.43
N LYS A 32 10.30 -6.73 10.36
CA LYS A 32 9.71 -8.02 10.08
C LYS A 32 8.18 -7.91 10.15
N VAL A 33 7.56 -7.74 8.98
CA VAL A 33 6.11 -7.52 8.85
C VAL A 33 5.37 -8.80 8.45
N LEU A 34 4.25 -9.08 9.12
CA LEU A 34 3.26 -10.07 8.67
C LEU A 34 2.06 -9.35 8.04
N LEU A 35 1.82 -9.58 6.75
CA LEU A 35 0.62 -9.11 6.06
C LEU A 35 -0.37 -10.27 5.90
N ILE A 36 -1.62 -10.09 6.37
CA ILE A 36 -2.66 -11.13 6.35
C ILE A 36 -3.85 -10.65 5.54
N GLU A 37 -4.38 -11.52 4.68
CA GLU A 37 -5.62 -11.29 3.94
C GLU A 37 -6.54 -12.50 4.03
N GLN A 38 -7.85 -12.24 4.17
CA GLN A 38 -8.87 -13.28 4.28
C GLN A 38 -9.24 -13.89 2.92
N PHE A 39 -8.92 -13.23 1.81
CA PHE A 39 -9.22 -13.69 0.46
C PHE A 39 -7.96 -13.93 -0.39
N PRO A 40 -8.00 -14.83 -1.38
CA PRO A 40 -6.93 -14.91 -2.38
C PRO A 40 -6.78 -13.60 -3.16
N LEU A 41 -5.55 -13.12 -3.34
CA LEU A 41 -5.26 -11.92 -4.13
C LEU A 41 -5.01 -12.28 -5.61
N PRO A 42 -5.40 -11.41 -6.57
CA PRO A 42 -6.28 -10.26 -6.38
C PRO A 42 -7.74 -10.70 -6.20
N HIS A 43 -8.56 -9.89 -5.51
CA HIS A 43 -10.00 -10.15 -5.35
C HIS A 43 -10.86 -8.89 -5.56
N ILE A 44 -12.15 -9.11 -5.84
CA ILE A 44 -13.15 -8.05 -6.04
C ILE A 44 -13.98 -7.71 -4.78
N ARG A 45 -13.64 -8.31 -3.63
CA ARG A 45 -14.42 -8.20 -2.39
C ARG A 45 -14.03 -7.01 -1.48
N GLY A 46 -13.27 -6.05 -2.00
CA GLY A 46 -12.82 -4.86 -1.25
C GLY A 46 -12.65 -3.64 -2.16
N SER A 47 -12.25 -2.49 -1.62
CA SER A 47 -12.33 -1.21 -2.35
C SER A 47 -11.23 -0.96 -3.39
N SER A 48 -10.26 -1.87 -3.54
CA SER A 48 -9.11 -1.73 -4.44
C SER A 48 -9.29 -2.40 -5.81
N HIS A 49 -10.45 -3.01 -6.07
CA HIS A 49 -10.71 -3.69 -7.34
C HIS A 49 -10.95 -2.71 -8.51
N GLY A 50 -11.00 -3.22 -9.74
CA GLY A 50 -11.17 -2.38 -10.94
C GLY A 50 -9.85 -1.76 -11.40
N GLN A 51 -9.86 -1.19 -12.60
CA GLN A 51 -8.61 -0.90 -13.32
C GLN A 51 -7.99 0.45 -12.96
N SER A 52 -8.79 1.47 -12.62
CA SER A 52 -8.28 2.84 -12.48
C SER A 52 -8.79 3.54 -11.23
N ARG A 53 -8.03 4.54 -10.78
CA ARG A 53 -8.38 5.48 -9.71
C ARG A 53 -7.85 6.86 -10.06
N ILE A 54 -8.57 7.90 -9.64
CA ILE A 54 -8.19 9.29 -9.88
C ILE A 54 -7.30 9.77 -8.73
N THR A 55 -6.12 10.28 -9.07
CA THR A 55 -5.23 11.01 -8.17
C THR A 55 -5.21 12.48 -8.59
N ARG A 56 -5.49 13.42 -7.67
CA ARG A 56 -5.60 14.87 -8.01
C ARG A 56 -5.10 15.77 -6.89
N TYR A 57 -4.59 16.95 -7.25
CA TYR A 57 -4.23 18.00 -6.28
C TYR A 57 -5.42 18.77 -5.71
N ALA A 58 -6.45 19.00 -6.55
CA ALA A 58 -7.53 19.92 -6.22
C ALA A 58 -8.48 19.34 -5.16
N TYR A 59 -8.42 19.88 -3.95
CA TYR A 59 -9.33 19.60 -2.85
C TYR A 59 -9.77 20.89 -2.16
N SER A 60 -11.00 20.92 -1.65
CA SER A 60 -11.52 22.04 -0.86
C SER A 60 -10.85 22.17 0.52
N LYS A 61 -10.30 21.07 1.05
CA LYS A 61 -9.60 21.05 2.33
C LYS A 61 -8.09 21.08 2.12
N ALA A 62 -7.43 22.10 2.65
CA ALA A 62 -5.98 22.29 2.57
C ALA A 62 -5.18 21.11 3.13
N PHE A 63 -5.75 20.34 4.06
CA PHE A 63 -5.14 19.11 4.58
C PHE A 63 -4.80 18.12 3.45
N TYR A 64 -5.75 17.82 2.57
CA TYR A 64 -5.50 16.88 1.46
C TYR A 64 -4.56 17.46 0.43
N VAL A 65 -4.66 18.77 0.13
CA VAL A 65 -3.73 19.44 -0.80
C VAL A 65 -2.28 19.29 -0.32
N ARG A 66 -2.03 19.43 0.98
CA ARG A 66 -0.71 19.23 1.57
C ARG A 66 -0.21 17.78 1.43
N MET A 67 -1.08 16.79 1.64
CA MET A 67 -0.70 15.39 1.42
C MET A 67 -0.32 15.09 -0.03
N MET A 68 -0.91 15.78 -0.99
CA MET A 68 -0.60 15.55 -2.40
C MET A 68 0.83 15.94 -2.78
N VAL A 69 1.47 16.85 -2.04
CA VAL A 69 2.87 17.23 -2.27
C VAL A 69 3.81 16.03 -2.15
N ASP A 70 3.53 15.11 -1.21
CA ASP A 70 4.31 13.90 -1.02
C ASP A 70 3.80 12.75 -1.92
N CYS A 71 2.49 12.71 -2.20
CA CYS A 71 1.85 11.63 -2.95
C CYS A 71 2.43 11.46 -4.38
N PHE A 72 2.58 12.54 -5.15
CA PHE A 72 3.06 12.42 -6.54
C PHE A 72 4.52 11.94 -6.65
N PRO A 73 5.47 12.46 -5.84
CA PRO A 73 6.82 11.87 -5.76
C PRO A 73 6.81 10.39 -5.37
N MET A 74 5.94 9.98 -4.45
CA MET A 74 5.81 8.57 -4.06
C MET A 74 5.32 7.67 -5.20
N TRP A 75 4.38 8.16 -6.02
CA TRP A 75 3.96 7.43 -7.23
C TRP A 75 5.11 7.26 -8.23
N ALA A 76 5.84 8.33 -8.53
CA ALA A 76 6.99 8.27 -9.44
C ALA A 76 8.09 7.32 -8.93
N GLN A 77 8.31 7.29 -7.61
CA GLN A 77 9.24 6.35 -7.00
C GLN A 77 8.75 4.90 -7.14
N LEU A 78 7.44 4.66 -6.96
CA LEU A 78 6.86 3.33 -7.11
C LEU A 78 6.97 2.83 -8.56
N GLU A 79 6.68 3.67 -9.56
CA GLU A 79 6.87 3.35 -10.99
C GLU A 79 8.31 2.93 -11.29
N LYS A 80 9.28 3.67 -10.74
CA LYS A 80 10.70 3.34 -10.88
C LYS A 80 11.06 2.00 -10.23
N GLU A 81 10.47 1.67 -9.09
CA GLU A 81 10.75 0.45 -8.34
C GLU A 81 10.04 -0.78 -8.91
N SER A 82 8.85 -0.61 -9.49
CA SER A 82 8.10 -1.68 -10.14
C SER A 82 8.51 -1.91 -11.59
N GLY A 83 9.01 -0.88 -12.28
CA GLY A 83 9.25 -0.89 -13.72
C GLY A 83 7.97 -0.74 -14.55
N GLU A 84 6.87 -0.28 -13.93
CA GLU A 84 5.55 -0.11 -14.55
C GLU A 84 5.18 1.38 -14.63
N ASP A 85 4.39 1.76 -15.63
CA ASP A 85 3.83 3.12 -15.79
C ASP A 85 2.36 3.14 -15.33
N PHE A 86 2.03 4.03 -14.38
CA PHE A 86 0.71 4.11 -13.76
C PHE A 86 -0.09 5.35 -14.16
N PHE A 87 0.53 6.35 -14.80
CA PHE A 87 -0.14 7.58 -15.26
C PHE A 87 -0.38 7.57 -16.79
N THR A 88 -1.04 6.51 -17.27
CA THR A 88 -1.42 6.33 -18.68
C THR A 88 -2.86 6.74 -19.00
#